data_AF-A0A1E3P0T3-F1
#
_entry.id   AF-A0A1E3P0T3-F1
#
_cell.length_a   1.000
_cell.length_b   1.000
_cell.length_c   1.000
_cell.angle_alpha   90.00
_cell.angle_beta   90.00
_cell.angle_gamma   90.00
#
_symmetry.space_group_name_H-M   'P 1'
#
loop_
_entity.id
_entity.type
_entity.pdbx_description
1 polymer ?
#
loop_
_entity_poly.entity_id
_entity_poly.type
_entity_poly.pdbx_seq_one_letter_code
_entity_poly.pdbx_strand_id
1 'polypeptide(L)'
;MILVALLFFSALVSFICLPQLIKALNLSTTAPNDQLSNLLRRLLNLRFYFIAKILFFKAPTRAGKIDKIYVYPLKSVSYISPTKWEIDEHGLKHDRQYMIGFWDSKANCYQAYTLRNAPRLSLVSIDYDLEENWFKFTYPKLDGSKSFFKLPCNVTDEFLAKHIVNIDESDQPSRKITDLWGIKFDSINLGSNLIPQDFYDSMGLNRDGTTLLYSSKDRTVKTAHPKDLKQMRKVLFQDYFPIHIISQSSIDELNQRMKKSGVKDRIVEPLQFRPNVVIDGNAIELDYWYKVFINGHLWSIVQKTPRCSIGNVCLDKGEFDKSNSVTRTLRSYRRIDPGDKNGFFLGDDAIHHDSGYFINVGDEFYLKQQKISTSLPLL
;
A
#
# COMPACT_ATOMS: atom_id res chain seq x y z
N MET A 1 35.93 -37.48 9.25
CA MET A 1 34.52 -37.09 9.51
C MET A 1 34.23 -36.90 11.00
N ILE A 2 34.59 -37.85 11.89
CA ILE A 2 34.31 -37.76 13.34
C ILE A 2 34.96 -36.53 14.00
N LEU A 3 36.22 -36.23 13.68
CA LEU A 3 36.94 -35.08 14.23
C LEU A 3 36.30 -33.73 13.85
N VAL A 4 35.80 -33.63 12.61
CA VAL A 4 35.11 -32.43 12.10
C VAL A 4 33.77 -32.23 12.81
N ALA A 5 33.03 -33.32 13.05
CA ALA A 5 31.76 -33.26 13.80
C ALA A 5 31.96 -32.86 15.27
N LEU A 6 33.02 -33.36 15.92
CA LEU A 6 33.37 -32.99 17.29
C LEU A 6 33.79 -31.53 17.43
N LEU A 7 34.60 -31.03 16.48
CA LEU A 7 34.98 -29.61 16.44
C LEU A 7 33.78 -28.70 16.20
N PHE A 8 32.85 -29.10 15.32
CA PHE A 8 31.62 -28.37 15.08
C PHE A 8 30.72 -28.34 16.32
N PHE A 9 30.58 -29.47 17.01
CA PHE A 9 29.79 -29.57 18.24
C PHE A 9 30.41 -28.74 19.38
N SER A 10 31.73 -28.79 19.55
CA SER A 10 32.46 -27.96 20.51
C SER A 10 32.29 -26.47 20.22
N ALA A 11 32.40 -26.06 18.95
CA ALA A 11 32.19 -24.68 18.52
C ALA A 11 30.75 -24.23 18.78
N LEU A 12 29.76 -25.08 18.48
CA LEU A 12 28.34 -24.81 18.71
C LEU A 12 28.02 -24.66 20.21
N VAL A 13 28.54 -25.56 21.05
CA VAL A 13 28.36 -25.49 22.52
C VAL A 13 29.04 -24.23 23.07
N SER A 14 30.25 -23.90 22.60
CA SER A 14 30.96 -22.69 23.01
C SER A 14 30.21 -21.41 22.60
N PHE A 15 29.56 -21.44 21.44
CA PHE A 15 28.75 -20.34 20.92
C PHE A 15 27.41 -20.21 21.65
N ILE A 16 26.76 -21.32 22.02
CA ILE A 16 25.56 -21.31 22.87
C ILE A 16 25.91 -20.79 24.27
N CYS A 17 27.04 -21.20 24.85
CA CYS A 17 27.46 -20.83 26.20
C CYS A 17 28.17 -19.48 26.32
N LEU A 18 28.30 -18.73 25.22
CA LEU A 18 29.05 -17.47 25.16
C LEU A 18 28.67 -16.45 26.27
N PRO A 19 27.40 -16.23 26.64
CA PRO A 19 27.07 -15.31 27.74
C PRO A 19 27.54 -15.81 29.11
N GLN A 20 27.43 -17.12 29.38
CA GLN A 20 27.95 -17.69 30.62
C GLN A 20 29.47 -17.58 30.68
N LEU A 21 30.16 -17.75 29.55
CA LEU A 21 31.60 -17.60 29.45
C LEU A 21 32.04 -16.14 29.69
N ILE A 22 31.38 -15.17 29.06
CA ILE A 22 31.65 -13.73 29.28
C ILE A 22 31.47 -13.36 30.75
N LYS A 23 30.40 -13.87 31.38
CA LYS A 23 30.12 -13.65 32.82
C LYS A 23 31.15 -14.33 33.72
N ALA A 24 31.53 -15.57 33.43
CA ALA A 24 32.51 -16.33 34.21
C ALA A 24 33.93 -15.73 34.14
N LEU A 25 34.28 -15.15 33.00
CA LEU A 25 35.57 -14.47 32.77
C LEU A 25 35.54 -12.99 33.16
N ASN A 26 34.42 -12.49 33.69
CA ASN A 26 34.24 -11.10 34.13
C ASN A 26 34.55 -10.06 33.03
N LEU A 27 34.26 -10.39 31.77
CA LEU A 27 34.54 -9.55 30.61
C LEU A 27 33.44 -8.50 30.42
N SER A 28 33.83 -7.27 30.07
CA SER A 28 32.88 -6.21 29.73
C SER A 28 32.43 -6.31 28.27
N THR A 29 31.16 -5.98 28.03
CA THR A 29 30.59 -5.83 26.68
C THR A 29 30.08 -4.41 26.42
N THR A 30 30.30 -3.48 27.35
CA THR A 30 29.67 -2.16 27.33
C THR A 30 30.65 -1.04 26.97
N ALA A 31 31.96 -1.25 27.12
CA ALA A 31 32.99 -0.25 26.82
C ALA A 31 33.07 0.05 25.30
N PRO A 32 32.67 1.25 24.81
CA PRO A 32 32.52 1.53 23.37
C PRO A 32 33.85 1.47 22.58
N ASN A 33 34.95 1.82 23.22
CA ASN A 33 36.27 1.94 22.60
C ASN A 33 37.17 0.72 22.81
N ASP A 34 36.68 -0.32 23.49
CA ASP A 34 37.43 -1.54 23.74
C ASP A 34 37.21 -2.56 22.60
N GLN A 35 38.30 -3.01 21.98
CA GLN A 35 38.25 -3.94 20.85
C GLN A 35 37.64 -5.28 21.24
N LEU A 36 37.93 -5.77 22.45
CA LEU A 36 37.39 -7.03 22.96
C LEU A 36 35.89 -6.92 23.21
N SER A 37 35.42 -5.85 23.86
CA SER A 37 34.00 -5.55 24.07
C SER A 37 33.22 -5.45 22.75
N ASN A 38 33.82 -4.86 21.71
CA ASN A 38 33.22 -4.78 20.37
C ASN A 38 33.15 -6.14 19.67
N LEU A 39 34.19 -6.96 19.79
CA LEU A 39 34.20 -8.33 19.28
C LEU A 39 33.14 -9.20 19.97
N LEU A 40 33.07 -9.14 21.31
CA LEU A 40 32.09 -9.88 22.10
C LEU A 40 30.65 -9.47 21.76
N ARG A 41 30.38 -8.19 21.55
CA ARG A 41 29.07 -7.70 21.06
C ARG A 41 28.73 -8.27 19.68
N ARG A 42 29.69 -8.29 18.75
CA ARG A 42 29.47 -8.89 17.41
C ARG A 42 29.18 -10.38 17.51
N LEU A 43 29.91 -11.12 18.33
CA LEU A 43 29.70 -12.55 18.55
C LEU A 43 28.36 -12.86 19.22
N LEU A 44 27.95 -12.05 20.21
CA LEU A 44 26.63 -12.16 20.83
C LEU A 44 25.49 -11.87 19.85
N ASN A 45 25.63 -10.85 19.01
CA ASN A 45 24.64 -10.54 17.96
C ASN A 45 24.57 -11.65 16.90
N LEU A 46 25.72 -12.19 16.50
CA LEU A 46 25.80 -13.33 15.60
C LEU A 46 25.13 -14.56 16.22
N ARG A 47 25.31 -14.77 17.53
CA ARG A 47 24.65 -15.82 18.30
C ARG A 47 23.14 -15.68 18.30
N PHE A 48 22.62 -14.48 18.60
CA PHE A 48 21.18 -14.23 18.50
C PHE A 48 20.65 -14.50 17.09
N TYR A 49 21.39 -14.10 16.05
CA TYR A 49 21.03 -14.36 14.66
C TYR A 49 20.98 -15.86 14.30
N PHE A 50 21.99 -16.65 14.70
CA PHE A 50 22.04 -18.08 14.39
C PHE A 50 21.09 -18.91 15.25
N ILE A 51 20.95 -18.61 16.55
CA ILE A 51 19.96 -19.24 17.42
C ILE A 51 18.55 -18.97 16.88
N ALA A 52 18.27 -17.72 16.46
CA ALA A 52 17.02 -17.38 15.79
C ALA A 52 16.81 -18.21 14.50
N LYS A 53 17.85 -18.47 13.71
CA LYS A 53 17.73 -19.29 12.49
C LYS A 53 17.60 -20.80 12.74
N ILE A 54 18.30 -21.33 13.74
CA ILE A 54 18.39 -22.79 13.98
C ILE A 54 17.19 -23.29 14.80
N LEU A 55 16.77 -22.54 15.83
CA LEU A 55 15.64 -22.93 16.68
C LEU A 55 14.28 -22.50 16.11
N PHE A 56 14.24 -21.52 15.21
CA PHE A 56 13.00 -20.99 14.63
C PHE A 56 12.91 -21.19 13.12
N PHE A 57 13.35 -22.34 12.60
CA PHE A 57 12.73 -22.91 11.39
C PHE A 57 11.29 -23.33 11.73
N LYS A 58 10.44 -22.34 12.04
CA LYS A 58 9.00 -22.52 12.17
C LYS A 58 8.48 -22.66 10.75
N ALA A 59 7.74 -23.73 10.47
CA ALA A 59 6.95 -23.80 9.25
C ALA A 59 6.12 -22.52 9.12
N PRO A 60 5.89 -21.99 7.91
CA PRO A 60 5.11 -20.78 7.72
C PRO A 60 3.79 -20.88 8.49
N THR A 61 3.56 -19.96 9.41
CA THR A 61 2.38 -20.01 10.29
C THR A 61 1.22 -19.33 9.58
N ARG A 62 0.04 -19.96 9.58
CA ARG A 62 -1.19 -19.35 9.06
C ARG A 62 -1.40 -17.99 9.75
N ALA A 63 -1.43 -16.93 8.96
CA ALA A 63 -1.41 -15.56 9.44
C ALA A 63 -2.77 -14.88 9.30
N GLY A 64 -3.59 -15.28 8.32
CA GLY A 64 -4.91 -14.73 8.02
C GLY A 64 -5.35 -15.19 6.64
N LYS A 65 -6.47 -14.65 6.13
CA LYS A 65 -6.92 -14.86 4.74
C LYS A 65 -7.42 -13.57 4.11
N ILE A 66 -7.42 -13.52 2.78
CA ILE A 66 -8.07 -12.44 2.04
C ILE A 66 -9.58 -12.49 2.31
N ASP A 67 -10.13 -11.40 2.84
CA ASP A 67 -11.57 -11.18 2.95
C ASP A 67 -12.12 -10.40 1.76
N LYS A 68 -11.42 -9.36 1.32
CA LYS A 68 -11.80 -8.53 0.16
C LYS A 68 -10.60 -8.17 -0.69
N ILE A 69 -10.84 -8.09 -2.01
CA ILE A 69 -9.94 -7.49 -2.99
C ILE A 69 -10.64 -6.23 -3.52
N TYR A 70 -9.87 -5.15 -3.66
CA TYR A 70 -10.33 -3.89 -4.23
C TYR A 70 -9.36 -3.37 -5.29
N VAL A 71 -9.91 -3.01 -6.44
CA VAL A 71 -9.18 -2.43 -7.57
C VAL A 71 -9.76 -1.04 -7.85
N TYR A 72 -8.90 -0.05 -8.08
CA TYR A 72 -9.29 1.34 -8.31
C TYR A 72 -8.80 1.81 -9.69
N PRO A 73 -9.47 1.47 -10.80
CA PRO A 73 -8.99 1.81 -12.14
C PRO A 73 -8.72 3.30 -12.37
N LEU A 74 -9.55 4.14 -11.74
CA LEU A 74 -9.39 5.59 -11.73
C LEU A 74 -9.03 6.05 -10.30
N LYS A 75 -7.97 6.86 -10.18
CA LYS A 75 -7.55 7.41 -8.89
C LYS A 75 -8.66 8.29 -8.30
N SER A 76 -8.81 8.20 -6.98
CA SER A 76 -9.70 9.05 -6.18
C SER A 76 -11.21 8.84 -6.37
N VAL A 77 -11.64 7.87 -7.17
CA VAL A 77 -13.04 7.39 -7.18
C VAL A 77 -13.20 6.10 -6.36
N SER A 78 -14.40 5.51 -6.35
CA SER A 78 -14.66 4.22 -5.70
C SER A 78 -13.91 3.05 -6.35
N TYR A 79 -14.31 1.83 -6.04
CA TYR A 79 -13.58 0.59 -6.31
C TYR A 79 -14.43 -0.40 -7.10
N ILE A 80 -13.76 -1.42 -7.63
CA ILE A 80 -14.32 -2.71 -8.02
C ILE A 80 -13.95 -3.71 -6.92
N SER A 81 -14.85 -4.63 -6.57
CA SER A 81 -14.57 -5.70 -5.60
C SER A 81 -14.72 -7.09 -6.22
N PRO A 82 -13.69 -7.58 -6.94
CA PRO A 82 -13.71 -8.91 -7.53
C PRO A 82 -13.41 -9.99 -6.47
N THR A 83 -13.78 -11.24 -6.77
CA THR A 83 -13.39 -12.41 -5.97
C THR A 83 -12.07 -13.02 -6.41
N LYS A 84 -11.61 -12.71 -7.62
CA LYS A 84 -10.34 -13.17 -8.21
C LYS A 84 -9.76 -12.04 -9.05
N TRP A 85 -8.46 -11.78 -8.96
CA TRP A 85 -7.80 -10.75 -9.77
C TRP A 85 -6.34 -11.06 -10.04
N GLU A 86 -5.81 -10.53 -11.15
CA GLU A 86 -4.43 -10.74 -11.59
C GLU A 86 -3.47 -9.78 -10.88
N ILE A 87 -2.30 -10.30 -10.51
CA ILE A 87 -1.15 -9.53 -10.03
C ILE A 87 -0.18 -9.34 -11.19
N ASP A 88 0.04 -8.10 -11.60
CA ASP A 88 1.03 -7.72 -12.63
C ASP A 88 2.25 -7.01 -12.00
N GLU A 89 3.12 -6.40 -12.81
CA GLU A 89 4.29 -5.67 -12.30
C GLU A 89 3.95 -4.38 -11.50
N HIS A 90 2.69 -3.94 -11.54
CA HIS A 90 2.17 -2.73 -10.90
C HIS A 90 1.34 -3.00 -9.64
N GLY A 91 1.04 -4.27 -9.34
CA GLY A 91 0.18 -4.65 -8.22
C GLY A 91 -1.03 -5.43 -8.71
N LEU A 92 -2.23 -5.02 -8.30
CA LEU A 92 -3.44 -5.52 -8.94
C LEU A 92 -3.54 -4.91 -10.33
N LYS A 93 -3.71 -5.75 -11.36
CA LYS A 93 -3.79 -5.29 -12.75
C LYS A 93 -4.89 -4.24 -12.92
N HIS A 94 -4.63 -3.24 -13.77
CA HIS A 94 -5.50 -2.07 -14.00
C HIS A 94 -5.68 -1.13 -12.80
N ASP A 95 -5.02 -1.34 -11.65
CA ASP A 95 -5.14 -0.44 -10.52
C ASP A 95 -4.48 0.91 -10.80
N ARG A 96 -5.26 1.99 -10.64
CA ARG A 96 -4.86 3.41 -10.73
C ARG A 96 -4.11 3.74 -12.03
N GLN A 97 -4.58 3.23 -13.16
CA GLN A 97 -4.04 3.57 -14.48
C GLN A 97 -4.55 4.91 -15.02
N TYR A 98 -5.70 5.38 -14.53
CA TYR A 98 -6.24 6.71 -14.82
C TYR A 98 -6.21 7.63 -13.61
N MET A 99 -6.20 8.93 -13.87
CA MET A 99 -6.33 9.97 -12.86
C MET A 99 -7.04 11.19 -13.45
N ILE A 100 -7.92 11.83 -12.68
CA ILE A 100 -8.37 13.18 -13.02
C ILE A 100 -7.42 14.17 -12.37
N GLY A 101 -6.77 14.97 -13.21
CA GLY A 101 -5.84 16.00 -12.78
C GLY A 101 -6.36 17.40 -13.09
N PHE A 102 -5.74 18.40 -12.48
CA PHE A 102 -5.87 19.81 -12.84
C PHE A 102 -4.47 20.42 -12.99
N TRP A 103 -4.37 21.48 -13.77
CA TRP A 103 -3.08 22.12 -14.04
C TRP A 103 -2.71 23.10 -12.92
N ASP A 104 -1.51 22.97 -12.37
CA ASP A 104 -0.93 23.95 -11.47
C ASP A 104 0.06 24.82 -12.23
N SER A 105 -0.32 26.06 -12.53
CA SER A 105 0.49 27.01 -13.29
C SER A 105 1.77 27.45 -12.55
N LYS A 106 1.80 27.38 -11.22
CA LYS A 106 2.99 27.74 -10.42
C LYS A 106 3.99 26.59 -10.42
N ALA A 107 3.51 25.36 -10.28
CA ALA A 107 4.36 24.17 -10.27
C ALA A 107 4.72 23.67 -11.68
N ASN A 108 4.03 24.18 -12.71
CA ASN A 108 4.14 23.81 -14.12
C ASN A 108 3.95 22.30 -14.32
N CYS A 109 2.93 21.74 -13.66
CA CYS A 109 2.61 20.32 -13.71
C CYS A 109 1.14 20.05 -13.38
N TYR A 110 0.66 18.87 -13.75
CA TYR A 110 -0.63 18.36 -13.29
C TYR A 110 -0.55 17.88 -11.84
N GLN A 111 -1.62 18.16 -11.10
CA GLN A 111 -1.85 17.69 -9.74
C GLN A 111 -3.12 16.85 -9.70
N ALA A 112 -3.19 15.91 -8.76
CA ALA A 112 -4.36 15.03 -8.63
C ALA A 112 -5.53 15.73 -7.92
N TYR A 113 -6.75 15.52 -8.42
CA TYR A 113 -7.91 15.55 -7.53
C TYR A 113 -7.82 14.38 -6.55
N THR A 114 -8.06 14.66 -5.27
CA THR A 114 -8.04 13.66 -4.19
C THR A 114 -9.37 13.71 -3.46
N LEU A 115 -9.77 12.64 -2.80
CA LEU A 115 -11.00 12.67 -1.98
C LEU A 115 -10.97 13.74 -0.87
N ARG A 116 -9.81 14.33 -0.54
CA ARG A 116 -9.71 15.47 0.39
C ARG A 116 -10.28 16.77 -0.20
N ASN A 117 -10.11 17.00 -1.50
CA ASN A 117 -10.55 18.23 -2.17
C ASN A 117 -11.74 18.02 -3.10
N ALA A 118 -12.03 16.77 -3.49
CA ALA A 118 -13.19 16.38 -4.29
C ALA A 118 -13.82 15.10 -3.71
N PRO A 119 -14.42 15.17 -2.49
CA PRO A 119 -14.98 13.99 -1.82
C PRO A 119 -16.15 13.36 -2.59
N ARG A 120 -16.86 14.12 -3.43
CA ARG A 120 -17.97 13.62 -4.26
C ARG A 120 -17.56 12.53 -5.25
N LEU A 121 -16.26 12.45 -5.60
CA LEU A 121 -15.72 11.35 -6.40
C LEU A 121 -15.93 9.98 -5.76
N SER A 122 -16.16 9.88 -4.44
CA SER A 122 -16.50 8.61 -3.78
C SER A 122 -17.86 8.05 -4.20
N LEU A 123 -18.75 8.89 -4.75
CA LEU A 123 -20.10 8.52 -5.18
C LEU A 123 -20.11 7.81 -6.54
N VAL A 124 -18.97 7.77 -7.22
CA VAL A 124 -18.83 7.12 -8.52
C VAL A 124 -18.71 5.61 -8.31
N SER A 125 -19.68 4.85 -8.80
CA SER A 125 -19.65 3.39 -8.84
C SER A 125 -19.00 2.87 -10.14
N ILE A 126 -18.40 1.69 -10.09
CA ILE A 126 -17.65 1.13 -11.21
C ILE A 126 -18.17 -0.28 -11.54
N ASP A 127 -18.62 -0.45 -12.78
CA ASP A 127 -18.82 -1.75 -13.41
C ASP A 127 -17.69 -1.99 -14.42
N TYR A 128 -17.48 -3.24 -14.83
CA TYR A 128 -16.42 -3.58 -15.75
C TYR A 128 -16.73 -4.84 -16.56
N ASP A 129 -16.08 -4.93 -17.71
CA ASP A 129 -15.99 -6.12 -18.54
C ASP A 129 -14.60 -6.17 -19.17
N LEU A 130 -13.79 -7.14 -18.76
CA LEU A 130 -12.41 -7.26 -19.23
C LEU A 130 -12.34 -7.83 -20.65
N GLU A 131 -13.33 -8.63 -21.05
CA GLU A 131 -13.38 -9.25 -22.38
C GLU A 131 -13.79 -8.20 -23.43
N GLU A 132 -14.81 -7.41 -23.10
CA GLU A 132 -15.27 -6.29 -23.91
C GLU A 132 -14.43 -5.01 -23.72
N ASN A 133 -13.37 -5.09 -22.92
CA ASN A 133 -12.38 -4.04 -22.70
C ASN A 133 -12.95 -2.69 -22.20
N TRP A 134 -13.80 -2.68 -21.16
CA TRP A 134 -14.30 -1.43 -20.59
C TRP A 134 -14.48 -1.42 -19.07
N PHE A 135 -14.22 -0.25 -18.49
CA PHE A 135 -14.70 0.21 -17.19
C PHE A 135 -15.84 1.21 -17.40
N LYS A 136 -16.95 1.05 -16.69
CA LYS A 136 -18.09 1.96 -16.70
C LYS A 136 -18.19 2.67 -15.36
N PHE A 137 -18.12 3.98 -15.39
CA PHE A 137 -18.17 4.84 -14.22
C PHE A 137 -19.55 5.49 -14.13
N THR A 138 -20.37 5.05 -13.20
CA THR A 138 -21.74 5.57 -13.00
C THR A 138 -21.77 6.52 -11.81
N TYR A 139 -22.33 7.71 -11.99
CA TYR A 139 -22.29 8.79 -11.00
C TYR A 139 -23.64 9.54 -10.89
N PRO A 140 -23.95 10.15 -9.73
CA PRO A 140 -25.11 11.00 -9.58
C PRO A 140 -24.87 12.39 -10.16
N LYS A 141 -25.81 12.88 -10.97
CA LYS A 141 -25.86 14.26 -11.43
C LYS A 141 -26.39 15.19 -10.35
N LEU A 142 -26.21 16.50 -10.54
CA LEU A 142 -26.75 17.53 -9.65
C LEU A 142 -28.29 17.51 -9.55
N ASP A 143 -28.98 17.08 -10.60
CA ASP A 143 -30.44 16.92 -10.63
C ASP A 143 -30.95 15.64 -9.94
N GLY A 144 -30.05 14.83 -9.38
CA GLY A 144 -30.35 13.57 -8.71
C GLY A 144 -30.47 12.35 -9.63
N SER A 145 -30.56 12.54 -10.94
CA SER A 145 -30.52 11.43 -11.90
C SER A 145 -29.08 10.90 -12.08
N LYS A 146 -28.92 9.73 -12.72
CA LYS A 146 -27.60 9.10 -12.91
C LYS A 146 -27.13 9.26 -14.34
N SER A 147 -25.82 9.40 -14.51
CA SER A 147 -25.15 9.37 -15.81
C SER A 147 -23.93 8.45 -15.72
N PHE A 148 -23.30 8.16 -16.85
CA PHE A 148 -22.11 7.32 -16.88
C PHE A 148 -21.18 7.68 -18.03
N PHE A 149 -19.92 7.27 -17.92
CA PHE A 149 -18.97 7.22 -19.03
C PHE A 149 -18.19 5.91 -19.00
N LYS A 150 -17.52 5.58 -20.10
CA LYS A 150 -16.68 4.38 -20.21
C LYS A 150 -15.24 4.75 -20.55
N LEU A 151 -14.29 4.01 -19.97
CA LEU A 151 -12.88 4.04 -20.34
C LEU A 151 -12.41 2.61 -20.61
N PRO A 152 -11.45 2.38 -21.52
CA PRO A 152 -10.99 1.03 -21.81
C PRO A 152 -10.21 0.41 -20.64
N CYS A 153 -10.21 -0.92 -20.52
CA CYS A 153 -9.38 -1.60 -19.52
C CYS A 153 -7.91 -1.62 -19.95
N ASN A 154 -7.68 -2.01 -21.20
CA ASN A 154 -6.42 -2.00 -21.92
C ASN A 154 -6.46 -0.85 -22.91
N VAL A 155 -5.58 0.13 -22.70
CA VAL A 155 -5.42 1.29 -23.58
C VAL A 155 -4.50 0.89 -24.73
N THR A 156 -5.04 0.89 -25.96
CA THR A 156 -4.26 0.56 -27.16
C THR A 156 -3.64 1.81 -27.78
N ASP A 157 -2.65 1.62 -28.65
CA ASP A 157 -2.02 2.73 -29.38
C ASP A 157 -3.04 3.45 -30.30
N GLU A 158 -4.01 2.74 -30.86
CA GLU A 158 -5.09 3.35 -31.65
C GLU A 158 -5.99 4.24 -30.80
N PHE A 159 -6.32 3.80 -29.56
CA PHE A 159 -7.08 4.63 -28.63
C PHE A 159 -6.30 5.91 -28.28
N LEU A 160 -5.00 5.78 -28.00
CA LEU A 160 -4.13 6.91 -27.71
C LEU A 160 -4.05 7.88 -28.90
N ALA A 161 -3.78 7.39 -30.11
CA ALA A 161 -3.69 8.20 -31.31
C ALA A 161 -4.96 9.03 -31.56
N LYS A 162 -6.13 8.51 -31.19
CA LYS A 162 -7.42 9.18 -31.35
C LYS A 162 -7.72 10.24 -30.28
N HIS A 163 -7.22 10.07 -29.07
CA HIS A 163 -7.70 10.83 -27.90
C HIS A 163 -6.64 11.70 -27.21
N ILE A 164 -5.37 11.58 -27.57
CA ILE A 164 -4.33 12.44 -27.02
C ILE A 164 -4.58 13.90 -27.43
N VAL A 165 -4.55 14.80 -26.44
CA VAL A 165 -4.60 16.24 -26.70
C VAL A 165 -3.18 16.73 -26.97
N ASN A 166 -2.80 16.80 -28.24
CA ASN A 166 -1.52 17.41 -28.65
C ASN A 166 -1.66 18.94 -28.59
N ILE A 167 -1.06 19.56 -27.57
CA ILE A 167 -1.02 21.03 -27.44
C ILE A 167 0.22 21.61 -28.14
N ASP A 168 1.22 20.79 -28.48
CA ASP A 168 2.49 21.25 -29.05
C ASP A 168 2.83 20.43 -30.31
N GLU A 169 3.09 21.10 -31.44
CA GLU A 169 3.41 20.54 -32.76
C GLU A 169 4.77 19.80 -32.83
N SER A 170 5.40 19.48 -31.69
CA SER A 170 6.71 18.84 -31.61
C SER A 170 6.62 17.33 -31.38
N ASP A 171 6.04 16.61 -32.34
CA ASP A 171 6.25 15.18 -32.70
C ASP A 171 6.45 14.12 -31.58
N GLN A 172 6.02 14.39 -30.34
CA GLN A 172 5.86 13.40 -29.28
C GLN A 172 4.46 13.54 -28.70
N PRO A 173 3.72 12.42 -28.50
CA PRO A 173 2.41 12.45 -27.86
C PRO A 173 2.53 13.23 -26.57
N SER A 174 1.77 14.32 -26.42
CA SER A 174 1.95 15.39 -25.42
C SER A 174 2.19 14.89 -23.99
N ARG A 175 3.44 14.55 -23.68
CA ARG A 175 3.87 14.12 -22.35
C ARG A 175 3.78 15.33 -21.45
N LYS A 176 2.88 15.28 -20.47
CA LYS A 176 2.74 16.35 -19.49
C LYS A 176 3.24 15.85 -18.14
N ILE A 177 4.01 16.70 -17.48
CA ILE A 177 4.57 16.43 -16.17
C ILE A 177 3.41 16.41 -15.18
N THR A 178 3.23 15.27 -14.52
CA THR A 178 2.36 15.11 -13.35
C THR A 178 3.24 15.04 -12.11
N ASP A 179 2.81 15.68 -11.04
CA ASP A 179 3.43 15.57 -9.73
C ASP A 179 2.48 14.84 -8.78
N LEU A 180 2.98 13.75 -8.21
CA LEU A 180 2.36 13.10 -7.07
C LEU A 180 3.35 13.13 -5.90
N TRP A 181 3.02 13.94 -4.90
CA TRP A 181 3.75 14.00 -3.63
C TRP A 181 5.23 14.40 -3.76
N GLY A 182 5.50 15.34 -4.67
CA GLY A 182 6.85 15.82 -4.99
C GLY A 182 7.61 14.94 -5.97
N ILE A 183 6.99 13.84 -6.44
CA ILE A 183 7.57 12.97 -7.46
C ILE A 183 6.95 13.33 -8.82
N LYS A 184 7.76 13.95 -9.67
CA LYS A 184 7.40 14.33 -11.03
C LYS A 184 7.65 13.19 -12.02
N PHE A 185 6.71 12.96 -12.93
CA PHE A 185 6.77 11.93 -13.96
C PHE A 185 5.86 12.27 -15.14
N ASP A 186 6.08 11.60 -16.26
CA ASP A 186 5.27 11.82 -17.46
C ASP A 186 3.91 11.13 -17.34
N SER A 187 2.89 11.81 -17.83
CA SER A 187 1.54 11.28 -18.03
C SER A 187 1.04 11.70 -19.41
N ILE A 188 0.06 10.95 -19.92
CA ILE A 188 -0.63 11.25 -21.17
C ILE A 188 -1.91 12.02 -20.86
N ASN A 189 -2.10 13.18 -21.48
CA ASN A 189 -3.34 13.93 -21.40
C ASN A 189 -4.34 13.43 -22.46
N LEU A 190 -5.41 12.79 -22.03
CA LEU A 190 -6.49 12.27 -22.89
C LEU A 190 -7.62 13.28 -23.11
N GLY A 191 -7.50 14.49 -22.56
CA GLY A 191 -8.49 15.55 -22.67
C GLY A 191 -9.71 15.36 -21.78
N SER A 192 -10.59 16.35 -21.80
CA SER A 192 -11.87 16.33 -21.07
C SER A 192 -12.99 15.67 -21.88
N ASN A 193 -12.88 15.57 -23.21
CA ASN A 193 -13.98 15.11 -24.08
C ASN A 193 -14.39 13.64 -23.90
N LEU A 194 -13.52 12.81 -23.29
CA LEU A 194 -13.85 11.42 -22.95
C LEU A 194 -14.82 11.30 -21.77
N ILE A 195 -14.94 12.36 -20.97
CA ILE A 195 -15.80 12.42 -19.80
C ILE A 195 -16.83 13.53 -20.01
N PRO A 196 -18.13 13.23 -19.89
CA PRO A 196 -19.17 14.24 -20.04
C PRO A 196 -18.98 15.45 -19.11
N GLN A 197 -19.30 16.67 -19.57
CA GLN A 197 -19.11 17.90 -18.77
C GLN A 197 -19.90 17.87 -17.45
N ASP A 198 -21.11 17.31 -17.47
CA ASP A 198 -21.96 17.13 -16.31
C ASP A 198 -21.32 16.25 -15.22
N PHE A 199 -20.38 15.35 -15.56
CA PHE A 199 -19.56 14.67 -14.56
C PHE A 199 -18.69 15.64 -13.78
N TYR A 200 -17.94 16.50 -14.46
CA TYR A 200 -17.03 17.45 -13.82
C TYR A 200 -17.81 18.41 -12.92
N ASP A 201 -18.95 18.91 -13.41
CA ASP A 201 -19.85 19.78 -12.64
C ASP A 201 -20.40 19.03 -11.42
N SER A 202 -20.89 17.81 -11.61
CA SER A 202 -21.51 17.01 -10.55
C SER A 202 -20.52 16.57 -9.49
N MET A 203 -19.24 16.39 -9.83
CA MET A 203 -18.18 16.02 -8.89
C MET A 203 -17.48 17.24 -8.26
N GLY A 204 -17.80 18.46 -8.72
CA GLY A 204 -17.19 19.69 -8.22
C GLY A 204 -15.75 19.89 -8.68
N LEU A 205 -15.42 19.51 -9.92
CA LEU A 205 -14.07 19.52 -10.48
C LEU A 205 -13.85 20.77 -11.33
N ASN A 206 -13.78 21.92 -10.68
CA ASN A 206 -13.86 23.24 -11.31
C ASN A 206 -12.51 23.98 -11.46
N ARG A 207 -11.37 23.31 -11.24
CA ARG A 207 -10.05 23.94 -11.36
C ARG A 207 -9.61 24.02 -12.81
N ASP A 208 -8.80 25.03 -13.11
CA ASP A 208 -8.26 25.26 -14.44
C ASP A 208 -7.42 24.06 -14.93
N GLY A 209 -7.57 23.76 -16.22
CA GLY A 209 -6.89 22.63 -16.84
C GLY A 209 -7.33 21.26 -16.30
N THR A 210 -8.53 21.14 -15.73
CA THR A 210 -9.09 19.84 -15.34
C THR A 210 -9.18 18.90 -16.55
N THR A 211 -8.60 17.71 -16.45
CA THR A 211 -8.54 16.74 -17.56
C THR A 211 -8.40 15.30 -17.07
N LEU A 212 -8.66 14.34 -17.97
CA LEU A 212 -8.33 12.94 -17.76
C LEU A 212 -6.86 12.67 -18.16
N LEU A 213 -6.13 12.03 -17.26
CA LEU A 213 -4.75 11.61 -17.44
C LEU A 213 -4.66 10.08 -17.43
N TYR A 214 -3.77 9.54 -18.26
CA TYR A 214 -3.41 8.13 -18.32
C TYR A 214 -1.91 7.94 -18.10
N SER A 215 -1.53 6.90 -17.37
CA SER A 215 -0.13 6.57 -17.10
C SER A 215 0.34 5.49 -18.07
N SER A 216 1.07 5.89 -19.12
CA SER A 216 1.77 4.95 -20.02
C SER A 216 3.17 4.59 -19.56
N LYS A 217 3.76 5.43 -18.69
CA LYS A 217 5.06 5.18 -18.07
C LYS A 217 4.87 4.80 -16.62
N ASP A 218 5.66 3.83 -16.23
CA ASP A 218 5.70 3.30 -14.89
C ASP A 218 6.71 4.07 -14.03
N ARG A 219 6.52 4.04 -12.71
CA ARG A 219 7.44 4.60 -11.73
C ARG A 219 8.00 3.50 -10.87
N THR A 220 9.32 3.42 -10.78
CA THR A 220 9.98 2.42 -9.96
C THR A 220 9.81 2.70 -8.46
N VAL A 221 9.41 1.68 -7.71
CA VAL A 221 9.30 1.71 -6.25
C VAL A 221 10.68 1.50 -5.64
N LYS A 222 11.40 2.60 -5.43
CA LYS A 222 12.75 2.59 -4.85
C LYS A 222 12.74 2.49 -3.32
N THR A 223 11.72 3.08 -2.70
CA THR A 223 11.57 3.14 -1.24
C THR A 223 11.26 1.75 -0.67
N ALA A 224 11.97 1.37 0.39
CA ALA A 224 11.77 0.09 1.09
C ALA A 224 11.79 -1.16 0.18
N HIS A 225 12.50 -1.07 -0.96
CA HIS A 225 12.65 -2.17 -1.92
C HIS A 225 13.27 -3.41 -1.23
N PRO A 226 12.66 -4.61 -1.33
CA PRO A 226 13.20 -5.82 -0.72
C PRO A 226 14.56 -6.18 -1.31
N LYS A 227 15.58 -6.37 -0.46
CA LYS A 227 16.96 -6.67 -0.90
C LYS A 227 17.09 -7.97 -1.70
N ASP A 228 16.20 -8.92 -1.47
CA ASP A 228 16.16 -10.21 -2.17
C ASP A 228 15.31 -10.20 -3.45
N LEU A 229 14.66 -9.08 -3.76
CA LEU A 229 13.96 -8.89 -5.02
C LEU A 229 14.87 -8.24 -6.05
N LYS A 230 15.22 -8.96 -7.11
CA LYS A 230 16.18 -8.47 -8.13
C LYS A 230 15.65 -7.27 -8.92
N GLN A 231 14.37 -7.31 -9.29
CA GLN A 231 13.72 -6.28 -10.10
C GLN A 231 12.75 -5.48 -9.24
N MET A 232 12.96 -4.17 -9.16
CA MET A 232 12.04 -3.27 -8.48
C MET A 232 10.66 -3.32 -9.14
N ARG A 233 9.63 -3.35 -8.29
CA ARG A 233 8.25 -3.16 -8.76
C ARG A 233 7.98 -1.74 -9.15
N LYS A 234 6.92 -1.58 -9.91
CA LYS A 234 6.56 -0.30 -10.49
C LYS A 234 5.16 0.09 -10.08
N VAL A 235 4.81 1.34 -10.29
CA VAL A 235 3.49 1.90 -10.03
C VAL A 235 3.12 2.91 -11.09
N LEU A 236 1.83 3.06 -11.31
CA LEU A 236 1.21 4.09 -12.14
C LEU A 236 0.84 5.29 -11.23
N PHE A 237 -0.45 5.59 -11.07
CA PHE A 237 -0.94 6.65 -10.19
C PHE A 237 -1.19 6.21 -8.74
N GLN A 238 -0.73 5.02 -8.31
CA GLN A 238 -0.56 4.69 -6.88
C GLN A 238 0.30 5.77 -6.22
N ASP A 239 0.15 5.97 -4.90
CA ASP A 239 0.95 7.00 -4.22
C ASP A 239 2.43 6.62 -4.21
N TYR A 240 2.76 5.42 -3.74
CA TYR A 240 4.15 4.93 -3.68
C TYR A 240 4.32 3.41 -3.87
N PHE A 241 3.36 2.58 -3.45
CA PHE A 241 3.48 1.11 -3.42
C PHE A 241 2.40 0.43 -4.26
N PRO A 242 2.68 -0.76 -4.81
CA PRO A 242 1.77 -1.46 -5.71
C PRO A 242 0.56 -2.04 -4.99
N ILE A 243 0.72 -2.42 -3.72
CA ILE A 243 -0.34 -3.03 -2.92
C ILE A 243 -0.40 -2.34 -1.55
N HIS A 244 -1.61 -1.99 -1.14
CA HIS A 244 -1.90 -1.62 0.23
C HIS A 244 -2.82 -2.67 0.88
N ILE A 245 -2.44 -3.16 2.05
CA ILE A 245 -3.15 -4.16 2.85
C ILE A 245 -3.67 -3.54 4.16
N ILE A 246 -4.86 -3.94 4.58
CA ILE A 246 -5.40 -3.60 5.91
C ILE A 246 -6.09 -4.82 6.52
N SER A 247 -6.14 -4.95 7.84
CA SER A 247 -6.94 -5.98 8.49
C SER A 247 -8.30 -5.43 8.94
N GLN A 248 -9.33 -6.27 8.88
CA GLN A 248 -10.64 -5.95 9.42
C GLN A 248 -10.57 -5.67 10.94
N SER A 249 -9.72 -6.41 11.67
CA SER A 249 -9.52 -6.21 13.11
C SER A 249 -9.02 -4.81 13.47
N SER A 250 -8.16 -4.20 12.65
CA SER A 250 -7.70 -2.82 12.87
C SER A 250 -8.80 -1.79 12.63
N ILE A 251 -9.74 -2.07 11.72
CA ILE A 251 -10.92 -1.22 11.49
C ILE A 251 -11.93 -1.35 12.63
N ASP A 252 -12.15 -2.57 13.12
CA ASP A 252 -13.03 -2.82 14.25
C ASP A 252 -12.54 -2.11 15.52
N GLU A 253 -11.22 -2.15 15.76
CA GLU A 253 -10.58 -1.43 16.87
C GLU A 253 -10.77 0.10 16.74
N LEU A 254 -10.56 0.65 15.54
CA LEU A 254 -10.78 2.07 15.26
C LEU A 254 -12.23 2.48 15.58
N ASN A 255 -13.21 1.72 15.07
CA ASN A 255 -14.63 1.97 15.33
C ASN A 255 -14.97 1.87 16.82
N GLN A 256 -14.42 0.86 17.52
CA GLN A 256 -14.63 0.71 18.96
C GLN A 256 -14.10 1.93 19.73
N ARG A 257 -12.91 2.42 19.37
CA ARG A 257 -12.30 3.61 20.00
C ARG A 257 -13.04 4.90 19.66
N MET A 258 -13.54 5.05 18.44
CA MET A 258 -14.41 6.16 18.04
C MET A 258 -15.71 6.19 18.85
N LYS A 259 -16.37 5.03 18.99
CA LYS A 259 -17.57 4.88 19.83
C LYS A 259 -17.31 5.23 21.28
N LYS A 260 -16.20 4.76 21.86
CA LYS A 260 -15.76 5.11 23.23
C LYS A 260 -15.48 6.60 23.40
N SER A 261 -15.04 7.28 22.34
CA SER A 261 -14.74 8.72 22.32
C SER A 261 -15.96 9.60 22.01
N GLY A 262 -17.16 9.02 21.95
CA GLY A 262 -18.42 9.74 21.76
C GLY A 262 -18.91 9.87 20.32
N VAL A 263 -18.22 9.29 19.33
CA VAL A 263 -18.63 9.30 17.92
C VAL A 263 -19.53 8.09 17.67
N LYS A 264 -20.85 8.29 17.66
CA LYS A 264 -21.84 7.18 17.61
C LYS A 264 -22.45 6.97 16.23
N ASP A 265 -22.66 8.02 15.45
CA ASP A 265 -23.40 7.96 14.18
C ASP A 265 -22.50 7.74 12.96
N ARG A 266 -21.26 7.33 13.19
CA ARG A 266 -20.26 7.10 12.15
C ARG A 266 -19.62 5.74 12.32
N ILE A 267 -19.68 4.96 11.25
CA ILE A 267 -18.95 3.71 11.10
C ILE A 267 -17.92 3.92 9.98
N VAL A 268 -16.69 3.50 10.25
CA VAL A 268 -15.59 3.49 9.30
C VAL A 268 -15.44 2.08 8.74
N GLU A 269 -15.28 1.97 7.43
CA GLU A 269 -15.00 0.71 6.76
C GLU A 269 -13.53 0.69 6.30
N PRO A 270 -13.00 -0.46 5.84
CA PRO A 270 -11.68 -0.49 5.22
C PRO A 270 -11.54 0.50 4.03
N LEU A 271 -12.63 0.73 3.30
CA LEU A 271 -12.67 1.49 2.04
C LEU A 271 -12.24 2.95 2.17
N GLN A 272 -12.45 3.58 3.33
CA GLN A 272 -12.02 4.96 3.62
C GLN A 272 -10.48 5.08 3.55
N PHE A 273 -9.76 3.97 3.74
CA PHE A 273 -8.30 3.87 3.67
C PHE A 273 -7.78 3.38 2.33
N ARG A 274 -8.69 3.05 1.39
CA ARG A 274 -8.43 2.62 0.02
C ARG A 274 -7.43 1.45 -0.11
N PRO A 275 -7.56 0.38 0.69
CA PRO A 275 -6.71 -0.81 0.57
C PRO A 275 -6.98 -1.52 -0.75
N ASN A 276 -6.00 -2.25 -1.24
CA ASN A 276 -6.17 -3.23 -2.32
C ASN A 276 -6.60 -4.60 -1.77
N VAL A 277 -6.14 -4.95 -0.57
CA VAL A 277 -6.48 -6.23 0.09
C VAL A 277 -6.93 -5.97 1.53
N VAL A 278 -8.06 -6.55 1.90
CA VAL A 278 -8.52 -6.64 3.30
C VAL A 278 -8.27 -8.05 3.80
N ILE A 279 -7.58 -8.18 4.92
CA ILE A 279 -7.38 -9.45 5.63
C ILE A 279 -8.48 -9.61 6.67
N ASP A 280 -8.94 -10.84 6.88
CA ASP A 280 -9.95 -11.18 7.89
C ASP A 280 -9.58 -10.78 9.33
N GLY A 281 -10.60 -10.69 10.20
CA GLY A 281 -10.46 -10.21 11.58
C GLY A 281 -9.72 -11.15 12.53
N ASN A 282 -9.45 -12.40 12.12
CA ASN A 282 -8.73 -13.40 12.93
C ASN A 282 -7.23 -13.43 12.65
N ALA A 283 -6.71 -12.49 11.87
CA ALA A 283 -5.32 -12.48 11.49
C ALA A 283 -4.37 -12.14 12.64
N ILE A 284 -3.16 -12.72 12.60
CA ILE A 284 -2.02 -12.25 13.39
C ILE A 284 -1.78 -10.78 13.03
N GLU A 285 -1.47 -9.95 14.02
CA GLU A 285 -1.33 -8.50 13.87
C GLU A 285 -0.42 -8.09 12.69
N LEU A 286 -1.05 -7.47 11.68
CA LEU A 286 -0.46 -7.13 10.38
C LEU A 286 0.78 -6.23 10.50
N ASP A 287 0.79 -5.33 11.49
CA ASP A 287 1.86 -4.37 11.73
C ASP A 287 3.24 -5.01 11.93
N TYR A 288 3.27 -6.30 12.31
CA TYR A 288 4.48 -7.06 12.55
C TYR A 288 4.85 -8.01 11.42
N TRP A 289 4.10 -8.06 10.33
CA TRP A 289 4.46 -8.90 9.20
C TRP A 289 5.67 -8.30 8.47
N TYR A 290 6.55 -9.18 7.96
CA TYR A 290 7.69 -8.77 7.13
C TYR A 290 7.73 -9.53 5.80
N LYS A 291 7.55 -10.85 5.83
CA LYS A 291 7.42 -11.68 4.63
C LYS A 291 6.29 -12.67 4.80
N VAL A 292 5.45 -12.78 3.78
CA VAL A 292 4.32 -13.71 3.75
C VAL A 292 4.26 -14.41 2.42
N PHE A 293 3.72 -15.62 2.42
CA PHE A 293 3.29 -16.30 1.21
C PHE A 293 1.78 -16.17 1.07
N ILE A 294 1.32 -15.97 -0.17
CA ILE A 294 -0.07 -16.10 -0.56
C ILE A 294 -0.11 -16.96 -1.82
N ASN A 295 -0.85 -18.07 -1.77
CA ASN A 295 -0.93 -19.03 -2.87
C ASN A 295 0.46 -19.47 -3.42
N GLY A 296 1.44 -19.65 -2.52
CA GLY A 296 2.83 -19.99 -2.88
C GLY A 296 3.71 -18.82 -3.33
N HIS A 297 3.14 -17.64 -3.59
CA HIS A 297 3.85 -16.45 -4.04
C HIS A 297 4.35 -15.60 -2.87
N LEU A 298 5.61 -15.14 -2.92
CA LEU A 298 6.24 -14.41 -1.84
C LEU A 298 5.94 -12.92 -1.92
N TRP A 299 5.49 -12.33 -0.81
CA TRP A 299 5.23 -10.91 -0.66
C TRP A 299 6.06 -10.35 0.50
N SER A 300 6.58 -9.15 0.33
CA SER A 300 7.23 -8.37 1.39
C SER A 300 6.28 -7.30 1.91
N ILE A 301 6.08 -7.26 3.23
CA ILE A 301 5.35 -6.21 3.93
C ILE A 301 6.36 -5.16 4.37
N VAL A 302 6.45 -4.08 3.60
CA VAL A 302 7.64 -3.23 3.56
C VAL A 302 7.58 -2.06 4.54
N GLN A 303 6.42 -1.44 4.71
CA GLN A 303 6.24 -0.34 5.65
C GLN A 303 4.80 -0.21 6.11
N LYS A 304 4.62 0.40 7.28
CA LYS A 304 3.29 0.82 7.74
C LYS A 304 2.85 2.00 6.91
N THR A 305 1.59 2.04 6.50
CA THR A 305 1.10 3.13 5.66
C THR A 305 0.76 4.36 6.51
N PRO A 306 1.44 5.50 6.35
CA PRO A 306 1.10 6.73 7.06
C PRO A 306 -0.26 7.24 6.60
N ARG A 307 -1.09 7.67 7.56
CA ARG A 307 -2.46 8.08 7.27
C ARG A 307 -2.59 9.58 7.17
N CYS A 308 -3.25 10.02 6.11
CA CYS A 308 -3.68 11.41 5.94
C CYS A 308 -5.15 11.59 6.35
N SER A 309 -5.70 12.77 6.10
CA SER A 309 -7.07 13.12 6.47
C SER A 309 -8.17 12.47 5.61
N ILE A 310 -7.81 11.72 4.56
CA ILE A 310 -8.76 11.06 3.64
C ILE A 310 -9.73 10.10 4.35
N GLY A 311 -9.30 9.48 5.45
CA GLY A 311 -10.15 8.60 6.24
C GLY A 311 -11.38 9.28 6.83
N ASN A 312 -11.42 10.62 6.87
CA ASN A 312 -12.58 11.38 7.34
C ASN A 312 -13.65 11.59 6.25
N VAL A 313 -13.42 11.19 5.00
CA VAL A 313 -14.43 11.28 3.94
C VAL A 313 -15.55 10.26 4.20
N CYS A 314 -16.80 10.72 4.13
CA CYS A 314 -18.00 9.89 4.18
C CYS A 314 -18.32 9.43 2.76
N LEU A 315 -18.01 8.17 2.46
CA LEU A 315 -18.03 7.65 1.08
C LEU A 315 -19.44 7.62 0.48
N ASP A 316 -20.45 7.41 1.32
CA ASP A 316 -21.88 7.39 0.99
C ASP A 316 -22.47 8.78 0.69
N LYS A 317 -21.92 9.82 1.35
CA LYS A 317 -22.37 11.22 1.17
C LYS A 317 -21.53 11.99 0.16
N GLY A 318 -20.29 11.56 -0.09
CA GLY A 318 -19.35 12.32 -0.90
C GLY A 318 -18.92 13.62 -0.21
N GLU A 319 -18.83 13.59 1.12
CA GLU A 319 -18.55 14.77 1.95
C GLU A 319 -17.38 14.51 2.91
N PHE A 320 -16.68 15.58 3.28
CA PHE A 320 -15.59 15.51 4.26
C PHE A 320 -16.11 15.81 5.67
N ASP A 321 -15.86 14.90 6.63
CA ASP A 321 -16.19 15.16 8.04
C ASP A 321 -15.25 16.18 8.67
N LYS A 322 -15.79 17.37 8.90
CA LYS A 322 -15.08 18.51 9.48
C LYS A 322 -14.62 18.27 10.93
N SER A 323 -15.24 17.34 11.66
CA SER A 323 -14.82 16.99 13.03
C SER A 323 -13.47 16.24 13.06
N ASN A 324 -13.03 15.72 11.90
CA ASN A 324 -11.82 14.91 11.77
C ASN A 324 -11.79 13.72 12.75
N SER A 325 -12.95 13.13 13.02
CA SER A 325 -13.14 12.09 14.03
C SER A 325 -12.23 10.87 13.85
N VAL A 326 -11.98 10.46 12.60
CA VAL A 326 -11.11 9.32 12.26
C VAL A 326 -9.65 9.68 12.52
N THR A 327 -9.19 10.82 12.00
CA THR A 327 -7.80 11.27 12.20
C THR A 327 -7.50 11.52 13.68
N ARG A 328 -8.41 12.13 14.43
CA ARG A 328 -8.23 12.37 15.87
C ARG A 328 -8.10 11.06 16.63
N THR A 329 -8.94 10.07 16.31
CA THR A 329 -8.89 8.76 16.94
C THR A 329 -7.61 8.02 16.59
N LEU A 330 -7.22 7.93 15.31
CA LEU A 330 -5.96 7.26 14.94
C LEU A 330 -4.74 7.90 15.61
N ARG A 331 -4.67 9.24 15.69
CA ARG A 331 -3.56 9.94 16.36
C ARG A 331 -3.40 9.57 17.84
N SER A 332 -4.46 9.15 18.53
CA SER A 332 -4.40 8.86 19.97
C SER A 332 -3.74 7.51 20.30
N TYR A 333 -3.70 6.57 19.35
CA TYR A 333 -3.18 5.22 19.62
C TYR A 333 -2.31 4.61 18.51
N ARG A 334 -2.29 5.19 17.30
CA ARG A 334 -1.58 4.65 16.13
C ARG A 334 -0.27 5.37 15.78
N ARG A 335 0.35 6.06 16.73
CA ARG A 335 1.73 6.56 16.62
C ARG A 335 2.73 5.45 16.93
N ILE A 336 2.76 4.45 16.06
CA ILE A 336 3.39 3.15 16.32
C ILE A 336 4.67 2.90 15.51
N ASP A 337 5.10 3.87 14.70
CA ASP A 337 6.39 3.79 14.00
C ASP A 337 7.45 4.60 14.77
N PRO A 338 8.49 3.95 15.33
CA PRO A 338 9.56 4.67 16.02
C PRO A 338 10.35 5.65 15.13
N GLY A 339 10.35 5.42 13.81
CA GLY A 339 11.02 6.26 12.81
C GLY A 339 10.26 7.54 12.48
N ASP A 340 8.95 7.59 12.74
CA ASP A 340 8.13 8.78 12.58
C ASP A 340 7.15 8.94 13.75
N LYS A 341 7.60 9.69 14.75
CA LYS A 341 6.85 9.95 16.00
C LYS A 341 5.63 10.84 15.80
N ASN A 342 5.55 11.58 14.69
CA ASN A 342 4.46 12.50 14.41
C ASN A 342 3.38 11.87 13.53
N GLY A 343 3.79 10.92 12.68
CA GLY A 343 2.93 10.08 11.88
C GLY A 343 2.01 9.19 12.71
N PHE A 344 0.88 8.84 12.12
CA PHE A 344 -0.02 7.82 12.64
C PHE A 344 -0.38 6.88 11.49
N PHE A 345 -0.47 5.59 11.79
CA PHE A 345 -0.39 4.54 10.78
C PHE A 345 -1.57 3.60 10.88
N LEU A 346 -2.00 3.04 9.77
CA LEU A 346 -3.03 2.00 9.76
C LEU A 346 -2.81 1.17 8.51
N GLY A 347 -2.82 -0.16 8.58
CA GLY A 347 -2.46 -1.00 7.45
C GLY A 347 -1.00 -0.85 7.02
N ASP A 348 -0.61 -1.69 6.06
CA ASP A 348 0.76 -1.81 5.58
C ASP A 348 0.79 -1.81 4.05
N ASP A 349 1.91 -1.33 3.51
CA ASP A 349 2.23 -1.42 2.09
C ASP A 349 3.01 -2.70 1.81
N ALA A 350 2.72 -3.33 0.67
CA ALA A 350 3.30 -4.61 0.28
C ALA A 350 3.87 -4.56 -1.15
N ILE A 351 4.90 -5.38 -1.37
CA ILE A 351 5.56 -5.61 -2.65
C ILE A 351 5.60 -7.11 -2.91
N HIS A 352 4.98 -7.55 -4.01
CA HIS A 352 4.99 -8.93 -4.48
C HIS A 352 6.31 -9.24 -5.21
N HIS A 353 6.82 -10.48 -5.11
CA HIS A 353 8.15 -10.87 -5.63
C HIS A 353 8.13 -11.38 -7.08
N ASP A 354 7.00 -11.91 -7.54
CA ASP A 354 6.71 -12.36 -8.91
C ASP A 354 5.39 -11.74 -9.41
N SER A 355 5.01 -11.96 -10.67
CA SER A 355 3.79 -11.42 -11.29
C SER A 355 3.26 -12.42 -12.32
N GLY A 356 2.08 -12.16 -12.89
CA GLY A 356 1.43 -13.05 -13.86
C GLY A 356 0.66 -14.21 -13.21
N TYR A 357 0.18 -14.03 -11.99
CA TYR A 357 -0.66 -14.98 -11.28
C TYR A 357 -1.91 -14.31 -10.72
N PHE A 358 -2.85 -15.12 -10.23
CA PHE A 358 -4.09 -14.64 -9.65
C PHE A 358 -4.12 -14.87 -8.15
N ILE A 359 -4.72 -13.93 -7.44
CA ILE A 359 -5.15 -14.08 -6.04
C ILE A 359 -6.66 -14.14 -5.97
N ASN A 360 -7.19 -14.83 -4.96
CA ASN A 360 -8.61 -15.00 -4.73
C ASN A 360 -8.99 -14.56 -3.31
N VAL A 361 -10.23 -14.10 -3.16
CA VAL A 361 -10.87 -14.02 -1.85
C VAL A 361 -10.90 -15.42 -1.24
N GLY A 362 -10.45 -15.53 0.01
CA GLY A 362 -10.25 -16.80 0.70
C GLY A 362 -8.82 -17.31 0.69
N ASP A 363 -7.94 -16.80 -0.17
CA ASP A 363 -6.52 -17.20 -0.18
C ASP A 363 -5.87 -16.89 1.18
N GLU A 364 -5.12 -17.85 1.70
CA GLU A 364 -4.49 -17.76 3.00
C GLU A 364 -3.11 -17.11 2.93
N PHE A 365 -2.83 -16.25 3.91
CA PHE A 365 -1.49 -15.75 4.17
C PHE A 365 -0.76 -16.70 5.11
N TYR A 366 0.47 -17.04 4.72
CA TYR A 366 1.39 -17.83 5.53
C TYR A 366 2.62 -16.99 5.88
N LEU A 367 2.83 -16.76 7.16
CA LEU A 367 3.89 -15.89 7.65
C LEU A 367 5.25 -16.58 7.58
N LYS A 368 6.14 -16.04 6.75
CA LYS A 368 7.52 -16.49 6.60
C LYS A 368 8.46 -15.78 7.57
N GLN A 369 8.23 -14.49 7.81
CA GLN A 369 9.06 -13.68 8.71
C GLN A 369 8.24 -12.53 9.30
N GLN A 370 8.48 -12.25 10.60
CA GLN A 370 7.94 -11.10 11.31
C GLN A 370 9.02 -10.06 11.61
N LYS A 371 8.59 -8.80 11.77
CA LYS A 371 9.37 -7.72 12.37
C LYS A 371 9.47 -8.00 13.88
N ILE A 372 10.66 -7.91 14.45
CA ILE A 372 10.85 -8.05 15.90
C ILE A 372 10.16 -6.87 16.58
N SER A 373 9.23 -7.17 17.49
CA SER A 373 8.63 -6.19 18.37
C SER A 373 9.12 -6.41 19.80
N THR A 374 9.39 -5.33 20.52
CA THR A 374 9.63 -5.40 21.97
C THR A 374 8.35 -5.58 22.78
N SER A 375 7.17 -5.41 22.16
CA SER A 375 5.85 -5.56 22.79
C SER A 375 5.25 -6.97 22.65
N LEU A 376 5.76 -7.79 21.73
CA LEU A 376 5.36 -9.18 21.59
C LEU A 376 6.41 -10.06 22.27
N PRO A 377 6.02 -11.07 23.07
CA PRO A 377 6.97 -12.07 23.52
C PRO A 377 7.65 -12.69 22.29
N LEU A 378 8.97 -12.87 22.36
CA LEU A 378 9.72 -13.63 21.34
C LEU A 378 9.11 -15.04 21.28
N LEU A 379 8.28 -15.30 20.26
CA LEU A 379 7.51 -16.53 20.04
C LEU A 379 8.34 -17.66 19.44
#